data_AF-A0A8J3BBW2-F1
#
_entry.id   AF-A0A8J3BBW2-F1
#
_cell.length_a   1.000
_cell.length_b   1.000
_cell.length_c   1.000
_cell.angle_alpha   90.00
_cell.angle_beta   90.00
_cell.angle_gamma   90.00
#
_symmetry.space_group_name_H-M   'P 1'
#
loop_
_entity.id
_entity.type
_entity.pdbx_description
1 polymer ?
#
loop_
_entity_poly.entity_id
_entity_poly.type
_entity_poly.pdbx_seq_one_letter_code
_entity_poly.pdbx_strand_id
1 'polypeptide(L)'
;MSDQQQQPCGVCPALRAHIHVLTVANVQLNAALAHLQQLFAAVVGGVRATVVFVEKEIEQPTMPRRELIPAVVLRLTHVVDIAEGRAR
;
A
#
# COMPACT_ATOMS: atom_id res chain seq x y z
N MET A 1 55.49 9.82 24.55
CA MET A 1 54.58 10.54 25.45
C MET A 1 53.37 10.89 24.61
N SER A 2 52.48 9.90 24.38
CA SER A 2 51.25 9.69 25.18
C SER A 2 50.34 10.90 24.95
N ASP A 3 49.29 10.84 24.13
CA ASP A 3 48.12 9.99 24.33
C ASP A 3 47.40 9.67 23.00
N GLN A 4 47.56 8.45 22.50
CA GLN A 4 46.48 7.84 21.71
C GLN A 4 45.44 7.37 22.72
N GLN A 5 44.45 8.22 23.00
CA GLN A 5 43.26 7.84 23.75
C GLN A 5 42.63 6.64 23.05
N GLN A 6 42.91 5.44 23.55
CA GLN A 6 42.14 4.24 23.28
C GLN A 6 40.72 4.52 23.78
N GLN A 7 39.86 4.99 22.87
CA GLN A 7 38.43 5.03 23.13
C GLN A 7 38.01 3.60 23.46
N PRO A 8 37.33 3.37 24.60
CA PRO A 8 36.85 2.04 24.93
C PRO A 8 35.97 1.56 23.76
N CYS A 9 36.37 0.44 23.15
CA CYS A 9 35.73 -0.19 21.98
C CYS A 9 34.28 -0.67 22.24
N GLY A 10 33.61 -0.14 23.26
CA GLY A 10 32.30 -0.56 23.72
C GLY A 10 31.19 -0.17 22.74
N VAL A 11 31.13 1.08 22.27
CA VAL A 11 30.26 1.47 21.14
C VAL A 11 30.73 2.80 20.55
N CYS A 12 31.12 2.81 19.27
CA CYS A 12 31.45 4.03 18.54
C CYS A 12 30.19 4.93 18.41
N PRO A 13 30.20 6.19 18.89
CA PRO A 13 29.05 7.10 18.80
C PRO A 13 28.56 7.31 17.35
N ALA A 14 29.49 7.36 16.40
CA ALA A 14 29.16 7.44 14.97
C ALA A 14 28.41 6.19 14.49
N LEU A 15 28.78 5.00 14.96
CA LEU A 15 28.07 3.77 14.63
C LEU A 15 26.64 3.76 15.21
N ARG A 16 26.44 4.27 16.44
CA ARG A 16 25.08 4.42 17.02
C ARG A 16 24.21 5.36 16.19
N ALA A 17 24.76 6.47 15.73
CA ALA A 17 24.04 7.41 14.88
C ALA A 17 23.60 6.75 13.56
N HIS A 18 24.50 6.00 12.90
CA HIS A 18 24.15 5.27 11.68
C HIS A 18 23.10 4.18 11.93
N ILE A 19 23.23 3.41 13.01
CA ILE A 19 22.23 2.40 13.40
C ILE A 19 20.87 3.07 13.61
N HIS A 20 20.84 4.21 14.31
CA HIS A 20 19.60 4.95 14.53
C HIS A 20 18.97 5.41 13.21
N VAL A 21 19.74 5.99 12.29
CA VAL A 21 19.27 6.41 10.97
C VAL A 21 18.70 5.23 10.18
N LEU A 22 19.42 4.11 10.13
CA LEU A 22 18.97 2.90 9.46
C LEU A 22 17.70 2.31 10.09
N THR A 23 17.59 2.36 11.41
CA THR A 23 16.41 1.89 12.14
C THR A 23 15.18 2.74 11.79
N VAL A 24 15.32 4.06 11.78
CA VAL A 24 14.24 4.98 11.40
C VAL A 24 13.83 4.75 9.94
N ALA A 25 14.79 4.62 9.03
CA ALA A 25 14.51 4.33 7.62
C ALA A 25 13.78 2.99 7.44
N ASN A 26 14.19 1.95 8.19
CA ASN A 26 13.52 0.64 8.14
C ASN A 26 12.07 0.72 8.62
N VAL A 27 11.80 1.45 9.71
CA VAL A 27 10.43 1.69 10.21
C VAL A 27 9.57 2.39 9.16
N GLN A 28 10.11 3.44 8.52
CA GLN A 28 9.39 4.18 7.48
C GLN A 28 9.08 3.29 6.26
N LEU A 29 10.05 2.48 5.82
CA LEU A 29 9.86 1.54 4.71
C LEU A 29 8.82 0.46 5.04
N ASN A 30 8.83 -0.08 6.25
CA ASN A 30 7.82 -1.05 6.68
C ASN A 30 6.42 -0.44 6.73
N ALA A 31 6.30 0.80 7.20
CA ALA A 31 5.02 1.52 7.19
C ALA A 31 4.51 1.75 5.75
N ALA A 32 5.40 2.17 4.84
CA ALA A 32 5.07 2.35 3.43
C ALA A 32 4.66 1.01 2.77
N LEU A 33 5.37 -0.08 3.07
CA LEU A 33 5.04 -1.41 2.57
C LEU A 33 3.67 -1.87 3.07
N ALA A 34 3.38 -1.71 4.36
CA ALA A 34 2.09 -2.07 4.94
C ALA A 34 0.95 -1.28 4.30
N HIS A 35 1.17 0.02 4.04
CA HIS A 35 0.20 0.85 3.34
C HIS A 35 -0.03 0.38 1.90
N LEU A 36 1.04 0.09 1.14
CA LEU A 36 0.93 -0.45 -0.21
C LEU A 36 0.20 -1.80 -0.25
N GLN A 37 0.44 -2.67 0.73
CA GLN A 37 -0.26 -3.95 0.85
C GLN A 37 -1.76 -3.74 1.09
N GLN A 38 -2.15 -2.77 1.92
CA GLN A 38 -3.55 -2.42 2.14
C GLN A 38 -4.21 -1.92 0.86
N LEU A 39 -3.55 -1.00 0.14
CA LEU A 39 -4.05 -0.48 -1.14
C LEU A 39 -4.20 -1.60 -2.18
N PHE A 40 -3.20 -2.48 -2.29
CA PHE A 40 -3.26 -3.62 -3.19
C PHE A 40 -4.42 -4.57 -2.86
N ALA A 41 -4.61 -4.89 -1.58
CA ALA A 41 -5.72 -5.72 -1.13
C ALA A 41 -7.08 -5.08 -1.45
N ALA A 42 -7.22 -3.77 -1.27
CA ALA A 42 -8.43 -3.03 -1.61
C ALA A 42 -8.72 -3.07 -3.12
N VAL A 43 -7.71 -2.85 -3.97
CA VAL A 43 -7.86 -2.92 -5.43
C VAL A 43 -8.27 -4.32 -5.87
N VAL A 44 -7.59 -5.37 -5.38
CA VAL A 44 -7.94 -6.76 -5.70
C VAL A 44 -9.36 -7.09 -5.23
N GLY A 45 -9.74 -6.65 -4.03
CA GLY A 45 -11.09 -6.81 -3.50
C GLY A 45 -12.15 -6.13 -4.37
N GLY A 46 -11.90 -4.90 -4.81
CA GLY A 46 -12.78 -4.14 -5.70
C GLY A 46 -12.95 -4.77 -7.08
N VAL A 47 -11.86 -5.28 -7.67
CA VAL A 47 -11.91 -6.04 -8.93
C VAL A 47 -12.74 -7.30 -8.76
N ARG A 48 -12.49 -8.10 -7.71
CA ARG A 48 -13.28 -9.31 -7.42
C ARG A 48 -14.76 -9.01 -7.23
N ALA A 49 -15.10 -7.97 -6.47
CA ALA A 49 -16.47 -7.54 -6.28
C ALA A 49 -17.16 -7.13 -7.60
N THR A 50 -16.39 -6.53 -8.53
CA THR A 50 -16.89 -6.17 -9.86
C THR A 50 -17.10 -7.40 -10.74
N VAL A 51 -16.22 -8.40 -10.68
CA VAL A 51 -16.42 -9.68 -11.38
C VAL A 51 -17.69 -10.36 -10.88
N VAL A 52 -17.87 -10.50 -9.56
CA VAL A 52 -19.07 -11.08 -8.96
C VAL A 52 -20.33 -10.30 -9.35
N PHE A 53 -20.24 -8.98 -9.46
CA PHE A 53 -21.34 -8.17 -9.97
C PHE A 53 -21.70 -8.52 -11.41
N VAL A 54 -20.71 -8.63 -12.30
CA VAL A 54 -20.93 -9.01 -13.70
C VAL A 54 -21.53 -10.40 -13.82
N GLU A 55 -21.02 -11.38 -13.06
CA GLU A 55 -21.57 -12.73 -13.00
C GLU A 55 -23.05 -12.71 -12.62
N LYS A 56 -23.41 -11.98 -11.56
CA LYS A 56 -24.81 -11.81 -11.13
C LYS A 56 -25.69 -11.16 -12.20
N GLU A 57 -25.20 -10.12 -12.88
CA GLU A 57 -25.94 -9.47 -13.97
C GLU A 57 -26.11 -10.35 -15.21
N ILE A 58 -25.20 -11.30 -15.44
CA ILE A 58 -25.33 -12.29 -16.51
C ILE A 58 -26.39 -13.33 -16.15
N GLU A 59 -26.38 -13.83 -14.91
CA GLU A 59 -27.33 -14.84 -14.43
C GLU A 59 -28.75 -14.28 -14.26
N GLN A 60 -28.86 -13.07 -13.72
CA GLN A 60 -30.12 -12.38 -13.46
C GLN A 60 -29.99 -10.91 -13.85
N PRO A 61 -30.25 -10.55 -15.12
CA PRO A 61 -30.11 -9.17 -15.58
C PRO A 61 -31.06 -8.24 -14.82
N THR A 62 -30.49 -7.33 -14.04
CA THR A 62 -31.26 -6.28 -13.35
C THR A 62 -31.17 -4.94 -14.06
N MET A 63 -30.20 -4.78 -14.96
CA MET A 63 -30.02 -3.58 -15.78
C MET A 63 -29.99 -3.83 -17.29
N PRO A 64 -30.29 -2.81 -18.11
CA PRO A 64 -30.10 -2.87 -19.56
C PRO A 64 -28.65 -3.17 -19.93
N ARG A 65 -28.41 -4.06 -20.91
CA ARG A 65 -27.05 -4.44 -21.34
C ARG A 65 -26.14 -3.26 -21.71
N ARG A 66 -26.72 -2.20 -22.27
CA ARG A 66 -25.98 -0.97 -22.65
C ARG A 66 -25.42 -0.21 -21.43
N GLU A 67 -25.98 -0.44 -20.23
CA GLU A 67 -25.60 0.22 -18.98
C GLU A 67 -24.60 -0.60 -18.17
N LEU A 68 -24.43 -1.89 -18.48
CA LEU A 68 -23.50 -2.78 -17.78
C LEU A 68 -22.04 -2.33 -17.90
N ILE A 69 -21.58 -1.98 -19.11
CA ILE A 69 -20.19 -1.54 -19.32
C ILE A 69 -19.91 -0.22 -18.58
N PRO A 70 -20.73 0.85 -18.70
CA PRO A 70 -20.57 2.04 -17.88
C PRO A 70 -20.56 1.76 -16.37
N ALA A 71 -21.43 0.88 -15.88
CA ALA A 71 -21.48 0.52 -14.46
C ALA A 71 -20.20 -0.19 -13.99
N VAL A 72 -19.64 -1.09 -14.81
CA VAL A 72 -18.34 -1.75 -14.54
C VAL A 72 -17.22 -0.71 -14.50
N VAL A 73 -17.17 0.19 -15.47
CA VAL A 73 -16.17 1.28 -15.51
C VAL A 73 -16.26 2.12 -14.25
N LEU A 74 -17.45 2.59 -13.88
CA LEU A 74 -17.67 3.40 -12.68
C LEU A 74 -17.15 2.69 -11.42
N ARG A 75 -17.46 1.39 -11.26
CA ARG A 75 -17.01 0.61 -10.10
C ARG A 75 -15.50 0.47 -10.05
N LEU A 76 -14.85 0.17 -11.17
CA LEU A 76 -13.40 0.05 -11.22
C LEU A 76 -12.70 1.40 -11.02
N THR A 77 -13.20 2.47 -11.63
CA THR A 77 -12.70 3.83 -11.43
C THR A 77 -12.81 4.24 -9.96
N HIS A 78 -13.94 3.95 -9.31
CA HIS A 78 -14.10 4.25 -7.89
C HIS A 78 -13.08 3.51 -7.00
N VAL A 79 -12.80 2.24 -7.31
CA VAL A 79 -11.77 1.45 -6.60
C VAL A 79 -10.38 2.07 -6.78
N VAL A 80 -10.05 2.51 -7.99
CA VAL A 80 -8.78 3.22 -8.27
C VAL A 80 -8.74 4.56 -7.56
N ASP A 81 -9.83 5.32 -7.54
CA ASP A 81 -9.88 6.61 -6.87
C ASP A 81 -9.70 6.51 -5.35
N ILE A 82 -10.25 5.46 -4.72
CA ILE A 82 -9.96 5.16 -3.31
C ILE A 82 -8.47 4.84 -3.14
N ALA A 83 -7.91 4.01 -4.02
CA ALA A 83 -6.51 3.59 -3.92
C ALA A 83 -5.51 4.75 -4.13
N GLU A 84 -5.88 5.74 -4.95
CA GLU A 84 -5.11 6.96 -5.17
C GLU A 84 -5.41 8.06 -4.14
N GLY A 85 -6.35 7.84 -3.22
CA GLY A 85 -6.77 8.85 -2.24
C GLY A 85 -7.59 10.01 -2.83
N ARG A 86 -8.14 9.84 -4.03
CA ARG A 86 -9.03 10.80 -4.71
C ARG A 86 -10.49 10.70 -4.23
N ALA A 87 -10.89 9.56 -3.67
CA ALA A 87 -12.22 9.32 -3.11
C ALA A 87 -12.14 8.83 -1.64
N ARG A 88 -13.24 9.00 -0.89
CA ARG A 88 -13.38 8.58 0.52
C ARG A 88 -14.43 7.50 0.67
#